data_AF-A0A656YYS4-F1
#
_entry.id   AF-A0A656YYS4-F1
#
_cell.length_a   1.000
_cell.length_b   1.000
_cell.length_c   1.000
_cell.angle_alpha   90.00
_cell.angle_beta   90.00
_cell.angle_gamma   90.00
#
_symmetry.space_group_name_H-M   'P 1'
#
loop_
_entity.id
_entity.type
_entity.pdbx_description
1 polymer ?
#
loop_
_entity_poly.entity_id
_entity_poly.type
_entity_poly.pdbx_seq_one_letter_code
_entity_poly.pdbx_strand_id
1 'polypeptide(L)'
;MGKAPLEVTGMEKGNWILLVVFLTIASIVSLWTIDVSVSAMKAGGRLTNGFWIRNPGRAYHIGIWLGIASWFSLAAVSIKFILGE
;
A
#
# COMPACT_ATOMS: atom_id res chain seq x y z
N MET A 1 -38.84 -23.85 4.32
CA MET A 1 -37.44 -24.06 4.77
C MET A 1 -36.69 -22.75 4.55
N GLY A 2 -36.69 -21.87 5.54
CA GLY A 2 -36.08 -20.54 5.43
C GLY A 2 -34.56 -20.66 5.48
N LYS A 3 -33.85 -20.10 4.50
CA LYS A 3 -32.39 -19.96 4.57
C LYS A 3 -32.09 -18.93 5.66
N ALA A 4 -31.22 -19.29 6.61
CA ALA A 4 -30.72 -18.37 7.61
C ALA A 4 -30.06 -17.17 6.91
N PRO A 5 -30.26 -15.93 7.41
CA PRO A 5 -29.55 -14.77 6.87
C PRO A 5 -28.05 -14.97 7.05
N LEU A 6 -27.27 -14.70 6.00
CA LEU A 6 -25.81 -14.66 6.07
C LEU A 6 -25.43 -13.58 7.07
N GLU A 7 -24.87 -13.98 8.21
CA GLU A 7 -24.32 -13.08 9.21
C GLU A 7 -23.09 -12.41 8.60
N VAL A 8 -23.22 -11.13 8.24
CA VAL A 8 -22.07 -10.31 7.83
C VAL A 8 -21.32 -9.93 9.10
N THR A 9 -20.41 -10.80 9.53
CA THR A 9 -19.52 -10.50 10.66
C THR A 9 -18.53 -9.42 10.20
N GLY A 10 -18.66 -8.20 10.74
CA GLY A 10 -17.69 -7.13 10.51
C GLY A 10 -16.26 -7.57 10.89
N MET A 11 -15.25 -6.95 10.28
CA MET A 11 -13.85 -7.30 10.55
C MET A 11 -13.50 -7.10 12.04
N GLU A 12 -12.89 -8.11 12.67
CA GLU A 12 -12.40 -8.00 14.04
C GLU A 12 -11.38 -6.88 14.21
N LYS A 13 -11.29 -6.29 15.40
CA LYS A 13 -10.34 -5.19 15.71
C LYS A 13 -8.89 -5.55 15.36
N GLY A 14 -8.49 -6.80 15.59
CA GLY A 14 -7.15 -7.29 15.24
C GLY A 14 -6.85 -7.21 13.74
N ASN A 15 -7.85 -7.51 12.89
CA ASN A 15 -7.71 -7.45 11.44
C ASN A 15 -7.54 -6.00 10.95
N TRP A 16 -8.23 -5.04 11.59
CA TRP A 16 -8.03 -3.63 11.28
C TRP A 16 -6.65 -3.12 11.66
N ILE A 17 -6.14 -3.49 12.83
CA ILE A 17 -4.77 -3.13 13.25
C ILE A 17 -3.76 -3.70 12.25
N LEU A 18 -3.92 -4.98 11.89
CA LEU A 18 -3.04 -5.63 10.91
C LEU A 18 -3.10 -4.91 9.55
N LEU A 19 -4.29 -4.51 9.11
CA LEU A 19 -4.47 -3.74 7.87
C LEU A 19 -3.72 -2.40 7.93
N VAL A 20 -3.84 -1.64 9.01
CA VAL A 20 -3.14 -0.35 9.18
C VAL A 20 -1.62 -0.54 9.15
N VAL A 21 -1.11 -1.56 9.86
CA VAL A 21 0.32 -1.88 9.86
C VAL A 21 0.79 -2.25 8.45
N PHE A 22 0.04 -3.10 7.74
CA PHE A 22 0.35 -3.48 6.37
C PHE A 22 0.37 -2.27 5.43
N LEU A 23 -0.64 -1.41 5.48
CA LEU A 23 -0.72 -0.21 4.64
C LEU A 23 0.40 0.80 4.96
N THR A 24 0.80 0.90 6.23
CA THR A 24 1.95 1.73 6.64
C THR A 24 3.24 1.21 6.03
N ILE A 25 3.49 -0.09 6.11
CA ILE A 25 4.66 -0.72 5.48
C ILE A 25 4.62 -0.52 3.97
N ALA A 26 3.47 -0.73 3.32
CA ALA A 26 3.30 -0.50 1.89
C ALA A 26 3.63 0.94 1.49
N SER A 27 3.20 1.92 2.29
CA SER A 27 3.54 3.34 2.08
C SER A 27 5.04 3.62 2.23
N ILE A 28 5.71 3.01 3.19
CA ILE A 28 7.17 3.16 3.36
C ILE A 28 7.91 2.54 2.17
N VAL A 29 7.49 1.35 1.74
CA VAL A 29 8.05 0.67 0.55
C VAL A 29 7.85 1.51 -0.71
N SER A 30 6.72 2.21 -0.81
CA SER A 30 6.44 3.11 -1.93
C SER A 30 7.47 4.26 -2.00
N LEU A 31 7.75 4.92 -0.86
CA LEU A 31 8.74 5.99 -0.76
C LEU A 31 10.14 5.49 -1.08
N TRP A 32 10.53 4.35 -0.52
CA TRP A 32 11.81 3.72 -0.82
C TRP A 32 11.94 3.37 -2.31
N THR A 33 10.89 2.83 -2.93
CA THR A 33 10.86 2.51 -4.37
C THR A 33 11.05 3.75 -5.22
N ILE A 34 10.42 4.87 -4.85
CA ILE A 34 10.61 6.17 -5.52
C ILE A 34 12.07 6.62 -5.39
N ASP A 35 12.63 6.58 -4.19
CA ASP A 35 13.99 7.04 -3.89
C ASP A 35 15.05 6.28 -4.70
N VAL A 36 15.03 4.95 -4.66
CA VAL A 36 15.99 4.12 -5.43
C VAL A 36 15.81 4.30 -6.94
N SER A 37 14.58 4.49 -7.40
CA SER A 37 14.29 4.69 -8.82
C SER A 37 14.78 6.04 -9.32
N VAL A 38 14.56 7.11 -8.57
CA VAL A 38 15.06 8.45 -8.91
C VAL A 38 16.59 8.48 -8.88
N SER A 39 17.20 7.85 -7.88
CA SER A 39 18.65 7.71 -7.77
C SER A 39 19.23 6.99 -8.98
N ALA A 40 18.62 5.88 -9.41
CA ALA A 40 19.05 5.16 -10.60
C ALA A 40 18.87 5.97 -11.90
N MET A 41 17.75 6.70 -12.06
CA MET A 41 17.54 7.58 -13.22
C MET A 41 18.61 8.67 -13.30
N LYS A 42 18.94 9.31 -12.17
CA LYS A 42 19.97 10.35 -12.10
C LYS A 42 21.38 9.82 -12.41
N ALA A 43 21.68 8.60 -11.99
CA ALA A 43 22.96 7.95 -12.28
C ALA A 43 23.07 7.39 -13.71
N GLY A 44 22.03 7.50 -14.55
CA GLY A 44 21.96 6.82 -15.84
C GLY A 44 21.98 5.29 -15.73
N GLY A 45 21.66 4.78 -14.53
CA GLY A 45 21.81 3.38 -14.15
C GLY A 45 20.55 2.55 -14.36
N ARG A 46 20.67 1.26 -14.03
CA ARG A 46 19.56 0.32 -13.94
C ARG A 46 19.39 -0.11 -12.49
N LEU A 47 18.17 -0.50 -12.11
CA LEU A 47 17.95 -1.10 -10.80
C LEU A 47 18.58 -2.50 -10.77
N THR A 48 19.52 -2.71 -9.84
CA THR A 48 20.27 -3.97 -9.67
C THR A 48 19.93 -4.70 -8.36
N ASN A 49 19.05 -4.11 -7.54
CA ASN A 49 18.72 -4.58 -6.19
C ASN A 49 17.80 -5.82 -6.15
N GLY A 50 17.92 -6.73 -7.13
CA GLY A 50 17.08 -7.94 -7.21
C GLY A 50 15.62 -7.70 -7.64
N PHE A 51 15.24 -6.47 -8.00
CA PHE A 51 13.92 -6.18 -8.53
C PHE A 51 13.67 -6.87 -9.87
N TRP A 52 12.46 -7.40 -10.03
CA TRP A 52 11.97 -7.93 -11.31
C TRP A 52 11.92 -6.86 -12.40
N ILE A 53 11.74 -5.59 -11.99
CA ILE A 53 11.69 -4.44 -12.89
C ILE A 53 13.02 -3.70 -12.84
N ARG A 54 13.77 -3.80 -13.93
CA ARG A 54 15.09 -3.15 -14.07
C ARG A 54 15.02 -1.73 -14.63
N ASN A 55 13.90 -1.33 -15.21
CA ASN A 55 13.68 0.02 -15.72
C ASN A 55 13.29 0.94 -14.56
N PRO A 56 14.13 1.94 -14.21
CA PRO A 56 13.89 2.78 -13.05
C PRO A 56 12.68 3.70 -13.22
N GLY A 57 12.37 4.16 -14.45
CA GLY A 57 11.17 4.95 -14.71
C GLY A 57 9.87 4.18 -14.44
N ARG A 58 9.82 2.88 -14.80
CA ARG A 58 8.67 2.03 -14.48
C ARG A 58 8.54 1.80 -12.97
N ALA A 59 9.64 1.49 -12.29
CA ALA A 59 9.65 1.28 -10.85
C ALA A 59 9.23 2.56 -10.08
N TYR A 60 9.66 3.73 -10.55
CA TYR A 60 9.23 5.03 -10.02
C TYR A 60 7.70 5.17 -10.05
N HIS A 61 7.06 4.91 -11.20
CA HIS A 61 5.61 4.98 -11.31
C HIS A 61 4.90 3.97 -10.42
N ILE A 62 5.44 2.76 -10.27
CA ILE A 62 4.88 1.76 -9.35
C ILE A 62 4.94 2.27 -7.91
N GLY A 63 6.07 2.86 -7.49
CA GLY A 63 6.21 3.49 -6.18
C GLY A 63 5.18 4.61 -5.95
N ILE A 64 4.92 5.44 -6.97
CA ILE A 64 3.86 6.48 -6.89
C ILE A 64 2.49 5.85 -6.72
N TRP A 65 2.10 4.91 -7.58
CA TRP A 65 0.76 4.30 -7.53
C TRP A 65 0.54 3.54 -6.24
N LEU A 66 1.55 2.82 -5.76
CA LEU A 66 1.51 2.13 -4.46
C LEU A 66 1.31 3.14 -3.33
N GLY A 67 2.04 4.26 -3.35
CA GLY A 67 1.91 5.32 -2.35
C GLY A 67 0.54 5.95 -2.34
N ILE A 68 -0.01 6.29 -3.51
CA ILE A 68 -1.37 6.83 -3.63
C ILE A 68 -2.38 5.83 -3.05
N ALA A 69 -2.30 4.56 -3.43
CA ALA A 69 -3.22 3.54 -2.99
C ALA A 69 -3.13 3.30 -1.47
N SER A 70 -1.92 3.17 -0.91
CA SER A 70 -1.75 2.96 0.54
C SER A 70 -2.20 4.17 1.35
N TRP A 71 -1.90 5.38 0.87
CA TRP A 71 -2.24 6.61 1.59
C TRP A 71 -3.73 6.90 1.55
N PHE A 72 -4.37 6.73 0.40
CA PHE A 72 -5.83 6.84 0.28
C PHE A 72 -6.54 5.79 1.16
N SER A 73 -6.03 4.55 1.19
CA SER A 73 -6.59 3.49 2.04
C SER A 73 -6.43 3.81 3.53
N LEU A 74 -5.26 4.31 3.96
CA LEU A 74 -5.04 4.75 5.34
C LEU A 74 -5.97 5.90 5.73
N ALA A 75 -6.18 6.87 4.84
CA ALA A 75 -7.13 7.96 5.06
C ALA A 75 -8.56 7.40 5.23
N ALA A 76 -9.01 6.51 4.36
CA ALA A 76 -10.33 5.89 4.45
C ALA A 76 -10.53 5.11 5.77
N VAL A 77 -9.53 4.30 6.17
CA VAL A 77 -9.55 3.57 7.45
C VAL A 77 -9.57 4.55 8.62
N SER A 78 -8.80 5.62 8.57
CA SER A 78 -8.76 6.65 9.63
C SER A 78 -10.11 7.35 9.78
N ILE A 79 -10.74 7.74 8.67
CA ILE A 79 -12.08 8.36 8.67
C ILE A 79 -13.10 7.41 9.27
N LYS A 80 -13.10 6.13 8.88
CA LYS A 80 -13.96 5.10 9.46
C LYS A 80 -13.85 5.06 10.98
N PHE A 81 -12.62 5.03 11.51
CA PHE A 81 -12.39 5.03 12.96
C PHE A 81 -12.82 6.33 13.65
N ILE A 82 -12.63 7.49 13.01
CA ILE A 82 -13.07 8.79 13.54
C ILE A 82 -14.61 8.86 13.62
N LEU A 83 -15.31 8.30 12.62
CA LEU A 83 -16.76 8.24 12.58
C LEU A 83 -17.36 7.16 13.52
N GLY A 84 -16.53 6.28 14.08
CA GLY A 84 -16.96 5.21 14.98
C GLY A 84 -17.65 4.04 14.27
N GLU A 85 -17.44 3.90 12.95
CA GLU A 85 -18.04 2.88 12.09
C GLU A 85 -17.19 1.61 11.96
#